data_AF-A0A9D2UCF0-F1
#
_entry.id   AF-A0A9D2UCF0-F1
#
_cell.length_a   1.000
_cell.length_b   1.000
_cell.length_c   1.000
_cell.angle_alpha   90.00
_cell.angle_beta   90.00
_cell.angle_gamma   90.00
#
_symmetry.space_group_name_H-M   'P 1'
#
loop_
_entity.id
_entity.type
_entity.pdbx_description
1 polymer ?
#
loop_
_entity_poly.entity_id
_entity_poly.type
_entity_poly.pdbx_seq_one_letter_code
_entity_poly.pdbx_strand_id
1 'polypeptide(L)'
;AYLAGFDATSNLEAAFRYNIPASGTAAHAWTLLHTHPDGTADEEAAFRAQIAAHGVGTTLLVDTYDIAEGVETAIRVAGPELGGVRIDSGDLGVLAQQVRDQLDSLGAHNTKIIVSSDMDEFSIAALRSEPVDGFGVGTSVVTGSGAPTAGLVYKLVEVEGAPVAKRSRGKDSRGGAKAAIRTCRDTGTAVEEITFPFGEARPDTGILEAIELSVPLIRDGEPVDGLPTLEDSRQLLADRLVSLPWEGLALSRDEPVISVRHVPRAQN
;
A
#
# COMPACT_ATOMS: atom_id res chain seq x y z
N ALA A 1 4.22 -1.42 -2.68
CA ALA A 1 2.99 -0.60 -2.65
C ALA A 1 1.81 -1.35 -3.26
N TYR A 2 1.79 -1.60 -4.58
CA TYR A 2 0.63 -2.27 -5.23
C TYR A 2 0.28 -3.62 -4.60
N LEU A 3 1.24 -4.54 -4.44
CA LEU A 3 0.99 -5.82 -3.76
C LEU A 3 0.37 -5.65 -2.36
N ALA A 4 0.75 -4.58 -1.64
CA ALA A 4 0.32 -4.32 -0.27
C ALA A 4 -1.07 -3.68 -0.13
N GLY A 5 -1.72 -3.27 -1.23
CA GLY A 5 -3.09 -2.74 -1.21
C GLY A 5 -3.31 -1.43 -1.97
N PHE A 6 -2.26 -0.72 -2.42
CA PHE A 6 -2.42 0.51 -3.21
C PHE A 6 -3.06 0.23 -4.57
N ASP A 7 -3.91 1.12 -5.08
CA ASP A 7 -4.69 0.87 -6.31
C ASP A 7 -3.97 1.22 -7.61
N ALA A 8 -3.01 2.15 -7.56
CA ALA A 8 -2.31 2.65 -8.75
C ALA A 8 -0.90 3.15 -8.42
N THR A 9 -0.12 3.51 -9.46
CA THR A 9 1.21 4.10 -9.33
C THR A 9 1.44 5.24 -10.31
N SER A 10 2.20 6.25 -9.92
CA SER A 10 2.73 7.28 -10.82
C SER A 10 4.02 6.85 -11.54
N ASN A 11 4.61 5.72 -11.14
CA ASN A 11 5.83 5.21 -11.75
C ASN A 11 5.51 4.47 -13.05
N LEU A 12 5.77 5.13 -14.19
CA LEU A 12 5.47 4.58 -15.51
C LEU A 12 6.22 3.29 -15.83
N GLU A 13 7.43 3.10 -15.30
CA GLU A 13 8.18 1.85 -15.51
C GLU A 13 7.52 0.68 -14.78
N ALA A 14 7.02 0.92 -13.57
CA ALA A 14 6.27 -0.09 -12.82
C ALA A 14 4.95 -0.42 -13.51
N ALA A 15 4.24 0.59 -14.03
CA ALA A 15 3.03 0.39 -14.82
C ALA A 15 3.30 -0.44 -16.08
N PHE A 16 4.37 -0.12 -16.82
CA PHE A 16 4.75 -0.82 -18.02
C PHE A 16 5.17 -2.28 -17.76
N ARG A 17 6.08 -2.51 -16.81
CA ARG A 17 6.63 -3.85 -16.55
C ARG A 17 5.65 -4.80 -15.88
N TYR A 18 4.84 -4.28 -14.96
CA TYR A 18 4.01 -5.10 -14.07
C TYR A 18 2.51 -4.93 -14.31
N ASN A 19 2.13 -4.16 -15.33
CA ASN A 19 0.73 -3.87 -15.66
C ASN A 19 -0.07 -3.29 -14.47
N ILE A 20 0.61 -2.51 -13.62
CA ILE A 20 -0.02 -1.79 -12.51
C ILE A 20 -0.76 -0.59 -13.10
N PRO A 21 -2.01 -0.29 -12.67
CA PRO A 21 -2.71 0.90 -13.12
C PRO A 21 -1.87 2.17 -12.92
N ALA A 22 -1.62 2.90 -14.01
CA ALA A 22 -0.96 4.20 -13.96
C ALA A 22 -1.95 5.27 -13.52
N SER A 23 -1.55 6.12 -12.58
CA SER A 23 -2.36 7.26 -12.14
C SER A 23 -1.47 8.46 -11.78
N GLY A 24 -2.01 9.66 -11.95
CA GLY A 24 -1.32 10.92 -11.76
C GLY A 24 -1.87 11.99 -12.69
N THR A 25 -1.71 13.24 -12.31
CA THR A 25 -2.12 14.40 -13.13
C THR A 25 -0.95 15.38 -13.25
N ALA A 26 -1.25 16.67 -13.41
CA ALA A 26 -0.25 17.71 -13.46
C ALA A 26 0.41 17.97 -12.09
N ALA A 27 1.66 18.46 -12.13
CA ALA A 27 2.35 19.05 -10.99
C ALA A 27 2.19 20.58 -11.03
N HIS A 28 2.52 21.28 -9.94
CA HIS A 28 2.49 22.76 -9.90
C HIS A 28 3.27 23.41 -11.05
N ALA A 29 4.37 22.80 -11.51
CA ALA A 29 5.14 23.29 -12.65
C ALA A 29 4.30 23.48 -13.93
N TRP A 30 3.25 22.68 -14.13
CA TRP A 30 2.32 22.86 -15.25
C TRP A 30 1.55 24.17 -15.11
N THR A 31 0.94 24.41 -13.95
CA THR A 31 0.20 25.65 -13.67
C THR A 31 1.11 26.87 -13.73
N LEU A 32 2.28 26.79 -13.08
CA LEU A 32 3.27 27.88 -13.02
C LEU A 32 3.86 28.25 -14.40
N LEU A 33 3.83 27.35 -15.39
CA LEU A 33 4.28 27.64 -16.75
C LEU A 33 3.33 28.60 -17.49
N HIS A 34 2.08 28.69 -17.06
CA HIS A 34 1.07 29.52 -17.71
C HIS A 34 1.05 30.90 -17.05
N THR A 35 1.53 31.89 -17.80
CA THR A 35 1.55 33.29 -17.37
C THR A 35 1.00 34.19 -18.45
N HIS A 36 0.36 35.28 -18.04
CA HIS A 36 0.03 36.38 -18.92
C HIS A 36 1.30 37.10 -19.43
N PRO A 37 1.22 37.92 -20.50
CA PRO A 37 2.37 38.64 -21.04
C PRO A 37 3.05 39.61 -20.07
N ASP A 38 2.34 40.05 -19.02
CA ASP A 38 2.87 40.90 -17.95
C ASP A 38 3.53 40.12 -16.82
N GLY A 39 3.60 38.79 -16.92
CA GLY A 39 4.22 37.89 -15.95
C GLY A 39 3.32 37.47 -14.78
N THR A 40 2.04 37.89 -14.77
CA THR A 40 1.08 37.41 -13.78
C THR A 40 0.60 35.99 -14.09
N ALA A 41 0.14 35.27 -13.07
CA ALA A 41 -0.30 33.88 -13.19
C ALA A 41 -1.55 33.73 -14.07
N ASP A 42 -1.62 32.68 -14.89
CA ASP A 42 -2.77 32.35 -15.73
C ASP A 42 -3.22 30.89 -15.47
N GLU A 43 -3.76 30.66 -14.27
CA GLU A 43 -4.22 29.33 -13.84
C GLU A 43 -5.39 28.81 -14.71
N GLU A 44 -6.27 29.72 -15.18
CA GLU A 44 -7.37 29.35 -16.06
C GLU A 44 -6.85 28.76 -17.39
N ALA A 45 -5.82 29.36 -17.99
CA ALA A 45 -5.20 28.81 -19.19
C ALA A 45 -4.57 27.44 -18.92
N ALA A 46 -3.93 27.26 -17.75
CA ALA A 46 -3.35 25.96 -17.37
C ALA A 46 -4.40 24.85 -17.27
N PHE A 47 -5.53 25.13 -16.61
CA PHE A 47 -6.64 24.18 -16.50
C PHE A 47 -7.26 23.91 -17.86
N ARG A 48 -7.48 24.94 -18.68
CA ARG A 48 -8.03 24.79 -20.03
C ARG A 48 -7.14 23.92 -20.92
N ALA A 49 -5.82 24.10 -20.84
CA ALA A 49 -4.85 23.27 -21.55
C ALA A 49 -4.88 21.81 -21.08
N GLN A 50 -4.98 21.57 -19.77
CA GLN A 50 -5.05 20.21 -19.22
C GLN A 50 -6.37 19.52 -19.62
N ILE A 51 -7.51 20.21 -19.54
CA ILE A 51 -8.80 19.67 -20.01
C ILE A 51 -8.75 19.35 -21.51
N ALA A 52 -8.12 20.21 -22.33
CA ALA A 52 -7.98 19.94 -23.75
C ALA A 52 -7.13 18.69 -24.05
N ALA A 53 -6.11 18.40 -23.23
CA ALA A 53 -5.22 17.26 -23.40
C ALA A 53 -5.78 15.94 -22.83
N HIS A 54 -6.47 16.00 -21.69
CA HIS A 54 -6.85 14.81 -20.91
C HIS A 54 -8.36 14.62 -20.74
N GLY A 55 -9.17 15.59 -21.17
CA GLY A 55 -10.61 15.59 -21.00
C GLY A 55 -11.08 16.00 -19.60
N VAL A 56 -12.41 16.17 -19.46
CA VAL A 56 -13.05 16.61 -18.22
C VAL A 56 -12.93 15.62 -17.06
N GLY A 57 -12.66 14.35 -17.33
CA GLY A 57 -12.46 13.33 -16.29
C GLY A 57 -11.12 13.43 -15.52
N THR A 58 -10.26 14.39 -15.85
CA THR A 58 -8.99 14.61 -15.14
C THR A 58 -9.20 15.18 -13.73
N THR A 59 -8.14 15.14 -12.92
CA THR A 59 -8.03 15.86 -11.65
C THR A 59 -7.16 17.12 -11.82
N LEU A 60 -7.67 18.29 -11.42
CA LEU A 60 -6.95 19.57 -11.48
C LEU A 60 -6.31 19.89 -10.12
N LEU A 61 -5.08 20.38 -10.12
CA LEU A 61 -4.36 20.80 -8.90
C LEU A 61 -4.74 22.25 -8.56
N VAL A 62 -5.48 22.46 -7.48
CA VAL A 62 -6.16 23.73 -7.20
C VAL A 62 -5.48 24.60 -6.13
N ASP A 63 -4.41 24.13 -5.51
CA ASP A 63 -3.72 24.83 -4.42
C ASP A 63 -2.41 25.50 -4.86
N THR A 64 -2.29 25.87 -6.14
CA THR A 64 -1.08 26.56 -6.62
C THR A 64 -0.98 28.00 -6.11
N TYR A 65 -2.12 28.70 -5.98
CA TYR A 65 -2.18 30.09 -5.54
C TYR A 65 -3.17 30.29 -4.39
N ASP A 66 -4.46 30.09 -4.66
CA ASP A 66 -5.54 30.14 -3.69
C ASP A 66 -6.55 29.03 -3.99
N ILE A 67 -6.89 28.22 -2.99
CA ILE A 67 -7.72 27.03 -3.17
C ILE A 67 -9.14 27.39 -3.58
N ALA A 68 -9.72 28.45 -2.99
CA ALA A 68 -11.09 28.83 -3.26
C ALA A 68 -11.23 29.36 -4.69
N GLU A 69 -10.32 30.25 -5.12
CA GLU A 69 -10.27 30.75 -6.49
C GLU A 69 -9.95 29.63 -7.50
N GLY A 70 -9.05 28.72 -7.13
CA GLY A 70 -8.67 27.57 -7.93
C GLY A 70 -9.83 26.60 -8.19
N VAL A 71 -10.63 26.29 -7.17
CA VAL A 71 -11.84 25.46 -7.32
C VAL A 71 -12.89 26.16 -8.19
N GLU A 72 -13.14 27.45 -7.98
CA GLU A 72 -14.06 28.22 -8.82
C GLU A 72 -13.61 28.22 -10.28
N THR A 73 -12.31 28.44 -10.53
CA THR A 73 -11.73 28.42 -11.87
C THR A 73 -11.78 27.04 -12.51
N ALA A 74 -11.51 25.98 -11.74
CA ALA A 74 -11.62 24.59 -12.20
C ALA A 74 -13.03 24.27 -12.71
N ILE A 75 -14.07 24.61 -11.93
CA ILE A 75 -15.46 24.38 -12.33
C ILE A 75 -15.90 25.31 -13.46
N ARG A 76 -15.45 26.56 -13.49
CA ARG A 76 -15.71 27.50 -14.60
C ARG A 76 -15.15 26.98 -15.93
N VAL A 77 -13.99 26.33 -15.92
CA VAL A 77 -13.34 25.79 -17.12
C VAL A 77 -13.90 24.43 -17.53
N ALA A 78 -14.08 23.50 -16.59
CA ALA A 78 -14.43 22.11 -16.87
C ALA A 78 -15.93 21.80 -16.73
N GLY A 79 -16.69 22.65 -16.05
CA GLY A 79 -18.08 22.41 -15.68
C GLY A 79 -18.23 21.50 -14.45
N PRO A 80 -19.48 21.22 -14.04
CA PRO A 80 -19.79 20.41 -12.86
C PRO A 80 -19.48 18.90 -13.03
N GLU A 81 -19.07 18.48 -14.22
CA GLU A 81 -18.67 17.10 -14.53
C GLU A 81 -17.16 16.86 -14.41
N LEU A 82 -16.41 17.81 -13.84
CA LEU A 82 -14.97 17.64 -13.58
C LEU A 82 -14.71 16.37 -12.76
N GLY A 83 -13.75 15.55 -13.19
CA GLY A 83 -13.43 14.29 -12.53
C GLY A 83 -12.94 14.45 -11.10
N GLY A 84 -12.12 15.47 -10.82
CA GLY A 84 -11.73 15.81 -9.47
C GLY A 84 -10.87 17.06 -9.32
N VAL A 85 -10.62 17.43 -8.07
CA VAL A 85 -9.62 18.42 -7.66
C VAL A 85 -8.59 17.77 -6.74
N ARG A 86 -7.34 18.25 -6.78
CA ARG A 86 -6.25 17.82 -5.90
C ARG A 86 -5.79 18.97 -5.02
N ILE A 87 -5.62 18.69 -3.72
CA ILE A 87 -5.06 19.58 -2.71
C ILE A 87 -3.78 18.92 -2.18
N ASP A 88 -2.65 19.63 -2.22
CA ASP A 88 -1.32 19.12 -1.83
C ASP A 88 -0.75 19.76 -0.56
N SER A 89 -1.41 20.79 -0.02
CA SER A 89 -0.90 21.61 1.08
C SER A 89 -1.99 22.17 2.01
N GLY A 90 -1.58 22.69 3.17
CA GLY A 90 -2.45 23.30 4.17
C GLY A 90 -3.05 22.33 5.20
N ASP A 91 -4.07 22.80 5.93
CA ASP A 91 -4.84 21.96 6.87
C ASP A 91 -5.86 21.14 6.09
N LEU A 92 -5.44 19.95 5.65
CA LEU A 92 -6.17 19.10 4.71
C LEU A 92 -7.57 18.71 5.19
N GLY A 93 -7.80 18.57 6.50
CA GLY A 93 -9.11 18.21 7.03
C GLY A 93 -10.12 19.34 6.88
N VAL A 94 -9.72 20.54 7.31
CA VAL A 94 -10.54 21.76 7.17
C VAL A 94 -10.75 22.10 5.70
N LEU A 95 -9.70 22.01 4.89
CA LEU A 95 -9.75 22.35 3.46
C LEU A 95 -10.63 21.38 2.67
N ALA A 96 -10.60 20.08 2.97
CA ALA A 96 -11.45 19.11 2.29
C ALA A 96 -12.95 19.42 2.47
N GLN A 97 -13.37 19.78 3.69
CA GLN A 97 -14.76 20.18 3.98
C GLN A 97 -15.14 21.46 3.22
N GLN A 98 -14.29 22.49 3.28
CA GLN A 98 -14.54 23.76 2.59
C GLN A 98 -14.64 23.57 1.07
N VAL A 99 -13.74 22.77 0.49
CA VAL A 99 -13.75 22.46 -0.94
C VAL A 99 -14.98 21.65 -1.32
N ARG A 100 -15.42 20.70 -0.49
CA ARG A 100 -16.65 19.94 -0.72
C ARG A 100 -17.88 20.86 -0.75
N ASP A 101 -18.02 21.73 0.25
CA ASP A 101 -19.12 22.70 0.32
C ASP A 101 -19.11 23.64 -0.91
N GLN A 102 -17.93 24.09 -1.31
CA GLN A 102 -17.78 24.96 -2.48
C GLN A 102 -18.15 24.23 -3.78
N LEU A 103 -17.62 23.03 -4.00
CA LEU A 103 -17.96 22.20 -5.16
C LEU A 103 -19.48 21.95 -5.23
N ASP A 104 -20.12 21.67 -4.10
CA ASP A 104 -21.57 21.46 -4.02
C ASP A 104 -22.36 22.73 -4.34
N SER A 105 -21.89 23.89 -3.87
CA SER A 105 -22.51 25.19 -4.19
C SER A 105 -22.43 25.52 -5.70
N LEU A 106 -21.40 25.00 -6.38
CA LEU A 106 -21.19 25.13 -7.83
C LEU A 106 -21.88 24.01 -8.64
N GLY A 107 -22.63 23.11 -7.98
CA GLY A 107 -23.35 22.00 -8.61
C GLY A 107 -22.48 20.79 -8.97
N ALA A 108 -21.23 20.76 -8.52
CA ALA A 108 -20.22 19.77 -8.85
C ALA A 108 -20.18 18.60 -7.83
N HIS A 109 -21.35 18.02 -7.55
CA HIS A 109 -21.54 17.02 -6.50
C HIS A 109 -20.74 15.72 -6.67
N ASN A 110 -20.37 15.39 -7.91
CA ASN A 110 -19.63 14.16 -8.25
C ASN A 110 -18.13 14.38 -8.42
N THR A 111 -17.65 15.64 -8.36
CA THR A 111 -16.24 15.97 -8.47
C THR A 111 -15.50 15.45 -7.25
N LYS A 112 -14.52 14.57 -7.46
CA LYS A 112 -13.75 13.93 -6.39
C LYS A 112 -12.73 14.87 -5.76
N ILE A 113 -12.46 14.69 -4.47
CA ILE A 113 -11.39 15.38 -3.76
C ILE A 113 -10.25 14.40 -3.52
N ILE A 114 -9.11 14.68 -4.14
CA ILE A 114 -7.87 13.92 -3.96
C ILE A 114 -6.93 14.74 -3.08
N VAL A 115 -6.36 14.10 -2.07
CA VAL A 115 -5.37 14.75 -1.20
C VAL A 115 -4.02 14.09 -1.40
N SER A 116 -2.98 14.90 -1.54
CA SER A 116 -1.59 14.45 -1.47
C SER A 116 -0.81 15.32 -0.48
N SER A 117 0.20 14.76 0.18
CA SER A 117 1.27 15.49 0.91
C SER A 117 2.22 14.46 1.53
N ASP A 118 3.07 14.85 2.47
CA ASP A 118 3.83 13.95 3.35
C ASP A 118 2.91 13.23 4.35
N MET A 119 2.02 12.39 3.81
CA MET A 119 1.04 11.62 4.56
C MET A 119 1.63 10.29 5.03
N ASP A 120 1.21 9.86 6.20
CA ASP A 120 1.41 8.53 6.75
C ASP A 120 0.06 7.87 7.10
N GLU A 121 0.11 6.65 7.62
CA GLU A 121 -1.06 5.89 8.02
C GLU A 121 -1.92 6.58 9.10
N PHE A 122 -1.32 7.43 9.95
CA PHE A 122 -2.03 8.18 11.00
C PHE A 122 -2.78 9.38 10.43
N SER A 123 -2.15 10.12 9.53
CA SER A 123 -2.79 11.24 8.82
C SER A 123 -3.95 10.77 7.95
N ILE A 124 -3.81 9.61 7.27
CA ILE A 124 -4.90 9.00 6.51
C ILE A 124 -6.04 8.64 7.46
N ALA A 125 -5.75 7.98 8.58
CA ALA A 125 -6.78 7.61 9.56
C ALA A 125 -7.53 8.83 10.11
N ALA A 126 -6.84 9.95 10.34
CA ALA A 126 -7.45 11.21 10.77
C ALA A 126 -8.37 11.82 9.69
N LEU A 127 -8.03 11.65 8.41
CA LEU A 127 -8.80 12.19 7.28
C LEU A 127 -9.91 11.25 6.80
N ARG A 128 -10.06 10.05 7.38
CA ARG A 128 -11.08 9.07 6.93
C ARG A 128 -12.51 9.53 7.15
N SER A 129 -12.75 10.46 8.07
CA SER A 129 -14.08 11.08 8.29
C SER A 129 -14.34 12.28 7.36
N GLU A 130 -13.33 12.72 6.63
CA GLU A 130 -13.39 13.89 5.77
C GLU A 130 -13.89 13.53 4.37
N PRO A 131 -14.43 14.49 3.60
CA PRO A 131 -14.90 14.25 2.23
C PRO A 131 -13.72 14.12 1.25
N VAL A 132 -12.85 13.14 1.48
CA VAL A 132 -11.69 12.81 0.64
C VAL A 132 -11.94 11.48 -0.05
N ASP A 133 -11.86 11.49 -1.38
CA ASP A 133 -12.12 10.33 -2.24
C ASP A 133 -10.86 9.53 -2.56
N GLY A 134 -9.67 10.10 -2.36
CA GLY A 134 -8.41 9.43 -2.64
C GLY A 134 -7.19 10.09 -2.03
N PHE A 135 -6.16 9.26 -1.79
CA PHE A 135 -4.92 9.67 -1.14
C PHE A 135 -3.72 9.38 -2.05
N GLY A 136 -2.91 10.40 -2.30
CA GLY A 136 -1.59 10.28 -2.92
C GLY A 136 -0.50 10.27 -1.85
N VAL A 137 0.19 9.14 -1.69
CA VAL A 137 1.21 8.97 -0.64
C VAL A 137 2.57 8.64 -1.25
N GLY A 138 3.58 9.43 -0.91
CA GLY A 138 4.94 9.30 -1.44
C GLY A 138 5.95 8.81 -0.38
N THR A 139 6.57 9.77 0.30
CA THR A 139 7.76 9.58 1.15
C THR A 139 7.60 8.44 2.15
N SER A 140 6.54 8.44 2.94
CA SER A 140 6.31 7.45 4.01
C SER A 140 6.21 6.02 3.48
N VAL A 141 5.59 5.82 2.32
CA VAL A 141 5.44 4.49 1.69
C VAL A 141 6.77 3.96 1.19
N VAL A 142 7.59 4.83 0.58
CA VAL A 142 8.88 4.41 -0.01
C VAL A 142 9.96 4.24 1.05
N THR A 143 9.89 5.00 2.14
CA THR A 143 10.89 4.98 3.22
C THR A 143 10.52 4.08 4.40
N GLY A 144 9.33 3.47 4.37
CA GLY A 144 8.88 2.50 5.38
C GLY A 144 8.33 3.13 6.65
N SER A 145 7.80 4.36 6.60
CA SER A 145 7.15 5.06 7.72
C SER A 145 7.97 5.01 9.03
N GLY A 146 9.27 5.30 8.94
CA GLY A 146 10.19 5.25 10.07
C GLY A 146 10.78 3.85 10.39
N ALA A 147 10.39 2.81 9.67
CA ALA A 147 10.97 1.47 9.68
C ALA A 147 11.64 1.15 8.33
N PRO A 148 12.87 1.66 8.07
CA PRO A 148 13.50 1.56 6.75
C PRO A 148 13.91 0.14 6.33
N THR A 149 13.75 -0.86 7.21
CA THR A 149 14.02 -2.27 6.93
C THR A 149 13.19 -3.17 7.82
N ALA A 150 12.81 -4.35 7.30
CA ALA A 150 12.16 -5.42 8.05
C ALA A 150 13.14 -6.25 8.92
N GLY A 151 14.44 -5.91 8.93
CA GLY A 151 15.43 -6.59 9.78
C GLY A 151 15.70 -8.06 9.40
N LEU A 152 15.45 -8.43 8.15
CA LEU A 152 15.61 -9.79 7.64
C LEU A 152 17.09 -10.25 7.71
N VAL A 153 17.29 -11.53 7.99
CA VAL A 153 18.62 -12.14 8.09
C VAL A 153 18.69 -13.45 7.30
N TYR A 154 19.84 -13.70 6.68
CA TYR A 154 20.17 -14.99 6.09
C TYR A 154 21.07 -15.78 7.04
N LYS A 155 20.74 -17.05 7.30
CA LYS A 155 21.55 -17.96 8.14
C LYS A 155 21.61 -19.34 7.50
N LEU A 156 22.82 -19.90 7.43
CA LEU A 156 23.01 -21.32 7.15
C LEU A 156 22.44 -22.12 8.32
N VAL A 157 21.57 -23.09 8.02
CA VAL A 157 20.91 -23.92 9.05
C VAL A 157 21.32 -25.39 8.96
N GLU A 158 21.83 -25.85 7.82
CA GLU A 158 22.20 -27.26 7.62
C GLU A 158 23.34 -27.37 6.60
N VAL A 159 24.24 -28.33 6.81
CA VAL A 159 25.34 -28.69 5.89
C VAL A 159 25.38 -30.20 5.77
N GLU A 160 25.21 -30.73 4.56
CA GLU A 160 25.25 -32.19 4.31
C GLU A 160 24.37 -33.00 5.29
N GLY A 161 23.16 -32.49 5.59
CA GLY A 161 22.22 -33.10 6.53
C GLY A 161 22.52 -32.85 8.01
N ALA A 162 23.65 -32.22 8.35
CA ALA A 162 24.03 -31.86 9.72
C ALA A 162 23.49 -30.46 10.09
N PRO A 163 22.64 -30.34 11.14
CA PRO A 163 22.15 -29.05 11.63
C PRO A 163 23.30 -28.15 12.12
N VAL A 164 23.35 -26.91 11.63
CA VAL A 164 24.29 -25.89 12.11
C VAL A 164 23.55 -24.68 12.67
N ALA A 165 24.10 -24.10 13.73
CA ALA A 165 23.53 -22.93 14.38
C ALA A 165 24.62 -22.02 14.92
N LYS A 166 24.43 -20.71 14.76
CA LYS A 166 25.23 -19.72 15.46
C LYS A 166 24.82 -19.70 16.93
N ARG A 167 25.77 -20.04 17.80
CA ARG A 167 25.63 -19.91 19.26
C ARG A 167 26.20 -18.55 19.66
N SER A 168 25.34 -17.54 19.80
CA SER A 168 25.72 -16.23 20.33
C SER A 168 24.73 -15.83 21.40
N ARG A 169 25.23 -15.38 22.56
CA ARG A 169 24.40 -14.96 23.69
C ARG A 169 23.33 -13.96 23.20
N GLY A 170 22.06 -14.31 23.40
CA GLY A 170 20.91 -13.45 23.07
C GLY A 170 20.46 -13.45 21.59
N LYS A 171 21.09 -14.23 20.70
CA LYS A 171 20.70 -14.36 19.28
C LYS A 171 20.76 -15.81 18.81
N ASP A 172 20.10 -16.69 19.55
CA ASP A 172 20.09 -18.11 19.21
C ASP A 172 19.39 -18.34 17.87
N SER A 173 20.01 -19.20 17.05
CA SER A 173 19.43 -19.68 15.80
C SER A 173 19.17 -21.17 15.93
N ARG A 174 18.10 -21.65 15.31
CA ARG A 174 17.77 -23.08 15.27
C ARG A 174 18.27 -23.68 13.97
N GLY A 175 19.23 -24.61 14.07
CA GLY A 175 19.72 -25.38 12.93
C GLY A 175 18.66 -26.35 12.37
N GLY A 176 19.03 -27.02 11.29
CA GLY A 176 18.21 -27.96 10.53
C GLY A 176 17.34 -27.27 9.47
N ALA A 177 17.14 -27.93 8.34
CA ALA A 177 16.11 -27.54 7.38
C ALA A 177 14.72 -27.61 8.04
N LYS A 178 13.85 -26.64 7.74
CA LYS A 178 12.52 -26.51 8.36
C LYS A 178 11.45 -26.22 7.31
N ALA A 179 10.24 -26.71 7.55
CA ALA A 179 9.01 -26.26 6.92
C ALA A 179 8.18 -25.47 7.95
N ALA A 180 7.20 -24.70 7.48
CA ALA A 180 6.28 -23.95 8.33
C ALA A 180 4.83 -24.07 7.85
N ILE A 181 3.93 -24.14 8.82
CA ILE A 181 2.48 -24.03 8.61
C ILE A 181 1.91 -22.91 9.48
N ARG A 182 0.83 -22.29 9.04
CA ARG A 182 -0.04 -21.45 9.86
C ARG A 182 -1.30 -22.22 10.18
N THR A 183 -1.73 -22.18 11.43
CA THR A 183 -3.00 -22.78 11.85
C THR A 183 -4.10 -21.73 11.90
N CYS A 184 -5.30 -22.12 11.50
CA CYS A 184 -6.49 -21.27 11.52
C CYS A 184 -7.65 -22.01 12.20
N ARG A 185 -8.54 -21.24 12.82
CA ARG A 185 -9.87 -21.72 13.22
C ARG A 185 -10.70 -22.02 11.98
N ASP A 186 -11.80 -22.74 12.16
CA ASP A 186 -12.85 -22.92 11.14
C ASP A 186 -13.43 -21.58 10.63
N THR A 187 -13.39 -20.53 11.45
CA THR A 187 -13.73 -19.15 11.07
C THR A 187 -12.70 -18.50 10.13
N GLY A 188 -11.56 -19.14 9.88
CA GLY A 188 -10.45 -18.60 9.09
C GLY A 188 -9.43 -17.76 9.87
N THR A 189 -9.69 -17.45 11.15
CA THR A 189 -8.79 -16.64 11.98
C THR A 189 -7.52 -17.41 12.31
N ALA A 190 -6.36 -16.82 12.00
CA ALA A 190 -5.04 -17.36 12.30
C ALA A 190 -4.78 -17.43 13.82
N VAL A 191 -4.12 -18.50 14.26
CA VAL A 191 -3.89 -18.79 15.69
C VAL A 191 -2.40 -18.83 16.01
N GLU A 192 -1.65 -19.69 15.34
CA GLU A 192 -0.21 -19.82 15.53
C GLU A 192 0.48 -20.24 14.22
N GLU A 193 1.77 -19.98 14.14
CA GLU A 193 2.65 -20.59 13.15
C GLU A 193 3.48 -21.69 13.80
N ILE A 194 3.60 -22.81 13.11
CA ILE A 194 4.36 -23.97 13.59
C ILE A 194 5.47 -24.24 12.59
N THR A 195 6.72 -24.14 13.04
CA THR A 195 7.86 -24.64 12.27
C THR A 195 8.22 -26.05 12.73
N PHE A 196 8.54 -26.92 11.79
CA PHE A 196 8.92 -28.32 12.05
C PHE A 196 10.01 -28.74 11.07
N PRO A 197 10.73 -29.86 11.30
CA PRO A 197 11.80 -30.30 10.41
C PRO A 197 11.29 -30.53 8.98
N PHE A 198 12.06 -30.08 7.99
CA PHE A 198 11.69 -30.24 6.59
C PHE A 198 11.68 -31.72 6.19
N GLY A 199 10.66 -32.14 5.44
CA GLY A 199 10.49 -33.53 5.00
C GLY A 199 9.89 -34.48 6.06
N GLU A 200 9.66 -34.01 7.30
CA GLU A 200 8.95 -34.79 8.31
C GLU A 200 7.43 -34.60 8.21
N ALA A 201 6.67 -35.51 8.86
CA ALA A 201 5.22 -35.43 8.89
C ALA A 201 4.76 -34.12 9.54
N ARG A 202 3.70 -33.53 8.98
CA ARG A 202 3.09 -32.33 9.55
C ARG A 202 2.65 -32.61 11.00
N PRO A 203 2.91 -31.68 11.95
CA PRO A 203 2.42 -31.81 13.30
C PRO A 203 0.89 -31.92 13.33
N ASP A 204 0.37 -32.67 14.30
CA ASP A 204 -1.06 -32.70 14.56
C ASP A 204 -1.53 -31.32 15.04
N THR A 205 -2.51 -30.75 14.34
CA THR A 205 -3.13 -29.44 14.63
C THR A 205 -4.50 -29.60 15.30
N GLY A 206 -4.90 -30.83 15.61
CA GLY A 206 -6.19 -31.14 16.20
C GLY A 206 -7.34 -30.71 15.30
N ILE A 207 -8.15 -29.77 15.77
CA ILE A 207 -9.31 -29.23 15.04
C ILE A 207 -8.97 -28.04 14.13
N LEU A 208 -7.74 -27.54 14.17
CA LEU A 208 -7.35 -26.35 13.40
C LEU A 208 -6.97 -26.73 11.98
N GLU A 209 -7.39 -25.90 11.02
CA GLU A 209 -6.95 -26.02 9.64
C GLU A 209 -5.50 -25.55 9.50
N ALA A 210 -4.72 -26.25 8.68
CA ALA A 210 -3.30 -25.97 8.49
C ALA A 210 -3.03 -25.48 7.06
N ILE A 211 -2.41 -24.30 6.97
CA ILE A 211 -2.02 -23.65 5.71
C ILE A 211 -0.50 -23.74 5.59
N GLU A 212 -0.01 -24.26 4.46
CA GLU A 212 1.42 -24.36 4.20
C GLU A 212 2.01 -22.97 3.89
N LEU A 213 3.11 -22.62 4.59
CA LEU A 213 3.81 -21.34 4.40
C LEU A 213 5.07 -21.49 3.54
N SER A 214 5.65 -22.69 3.51
CA SER A 214 6.86 -22.99 2.73
C SER A 214 6.49 -23.60 1.39
N VAL A 215 6.29 -22.76 0.37
CA VAL A 215 5.97 -23.21 -0.99
C VAL A 215 7.21 -23.17 -1.88
N PRO A 216 7.41 -24.16 -2.78
CA PRO A 216 8.53 -24.17 -3.70
C PRO A 216 8.38 -23.04 -4.74
N LEU A 217 9.42 -22.24 -4.94
CA LEU A 217 9.48 -21.24 -6.00
C LEU A 217 10.44 -21.64 -7.13
N ILE A 218 11.51 -22.35 -6.79
CA ILE A 218 12.55 -22.82 -7.69
C ILE A 218 12.92 -24.26 -7.26
N ARG A 219 13.15 -25.14 -8.24
CA ARG A 219 13.69 -26.49 -8.05
C ARG A 219 14.82 -26.73 -9.04
N ASP A 220 15.96 -27.22 -8.53
CA ASP A 220 17.14 -27.53 -9.34
C ASP A 220 17.62 -26.38 -10.25
N GLY A 221 17.45 -25.13 -9.79
CA GLY A 221 17.83 -23.92 -10.53
C GLY A 221 16.75 -23.36 -11.46
N GLU A 222 15.66 -24.10 -11.68
CA GLU A 222 14.57 -23.70 -12.56
C GLU A 222 13.34 -23.26 -11.76
N PRO A 223 12.65 -22.17 -12.16
CA PRO A 223 11.35 -21.81 -11.59
C PRO A 223 10.37 -22.97 -11.70
N VAL A 224 9.55 -23.21 -10.67
CA VAL A 224 8.49 -24.21 -10.76
C VAL A 224 7.35 -23.71 -11.67
N ASP A 225 6.61 -24.63 -12.27
CA ASP A 225 5.43 -24.28 -13.04
C ASP A 225 4.33 -23.66 -12.16
N GLY A 226 3.51 -22.77 -12.75
CA GLY A 226 2.32 -22.24 -12.09
C GLY A 226 2.60 -21.24 -10.96
N LEU A 227 3.74 -20.53 -11.00
CA LEU A 227 4.01 -19.44 -10.07
C LEU A 227 2.91 -18.36 -10.12
N PRO A 228 2.53 -17.80 -8.96
CA PRO A 228 1.48 -16.79 -8.89
C PRO A 228 1.89 -15.53 -9.66
N THR A 229 0.92 -14.92 -10.33
CA THR A 229 1.07 -13.58 -10.89
C THR A 229 1.11 -12.53 -9.77
N LEU A 230 1.38 -11.27 -10.15
CA LEU A 230 1.29 -10.15 -9.22
C LEU A 230 -0.13 -10.03 -8.64
N GLU A 231 -1.16 -10.28 -9.45
CA GLU A 231 -2.55 -10.20 -9.01
C GLU A 231 -2.92 -11.34 -8.07
N ASP A 232 -2.49 -12.57 -8.38
CA ASP A 232 -2.67 -13.71 -7.46
C ASP A 232 -2.00 -13.44 -6.11
N SER A 233 -0.82 -12.83 -6.13
CA SER A 233 -0.08 -12.47 -4.90
C SER A 233 -0.75 -11.34 -4.12
N ARG A 234 -1.36 -10.36 -4.81
CA ARG A 234 -2.15 -9.28 -4.20
C ARG A 234 -3.41 -9.84 -3.55
N GLN A 235 -4.14 -10.70 -4.26
CA GLN A 235 -5.34 -11.35 -3.73
C GLN A 235 -5.00 -12.23 -2.53
N LEU A 236 -3.93 -13.02 -2.62
CA LEU A 236 -3.44 -13.81 -1.49
C LEU A 236 -3.20 -12.93 -0.27
N LEU A 237 -2.52 -11.78 -0.40
CA LEU A 237 -2.32 -10.89 0.74
C LEU A 237 -3.64 -10.37 1.29
N ALA A 238 -4.57 -9.93 0.44
CA ALA A 238 -5.88 -9.44 0.87
C ALA A 238 -6.63 -10.50 1.71
N ASP A 239 -6.66 -11.75 1.23
CA ASP A 239 -7.26 -12.88 1.94
C ASP A 239 -6.55 -13.15 3.27
N ARG A 240 -5.22 -13.03 3.32
CA ARG A 240 -4.44 -13.23 4.56
C ARG A 240 -4.60 -12.10 5.56
N LEU A 241 -4.84 -10.87 5.15
CA LEU A 241 -5.13 -9.77 6.07
C LEU A 241 -6.45 -10.01 6.82
N VAL A 242 -7.47 -10.54 6.14
CA VAL A 242 -8.76 -10.90 6.76
C VAL A 242 -8.61 -12.04 7.78
N SER A 243 -7.59 -12.90 7.61
CA SER A 243 -7.32 -13.99 8.55
C SER A 243 -6.66 -13.54 9.86
N LEU A 244 -6.16 -12.30 9.96
CA LEU A 244 -5.47 -11.85 11.18
C LEU A 244 -6.47 -11.68 12.35
N PRO A 245 -6.04 -11.96 13.60
CA PRO A 245 -6.74 -11.47 14.78
C PRO A 245 -6.92 -9.94 14.71
N TRP A 246 -7.95 -9.40 15.35
CA TRP A 246 -8.27 -7.96 15.26
C TRP A 246 -7.13 -7.08 15.76
N GLU A 247 -6.39 -7.56 16.77
CA GLU A 247 -5.20 -6.90 17.31
C GLU A 247 -4.14 -6.71 16.21
N GLY A 248 -4.07 -7.62 15.24
CA GLY A 248 -3.11 -7.59 14.13
C GLY A 248 -3.41 -6.54 13.07
N LEU A 249 -4.61 -5.96 13.13
CA LEU A 249 -5.07 -4.89 12.24
C LEU A 249 -5.04 -3.52 12.94
N ALA A 250 -4.58 -3.47 14.20
CA ALA A 250 -4.45 -2.22 14.93
C ALA A 250 -3.39 -1.31 14.29
N LEU A 251 -3.70 -0.02 14.21
CA LEU A 251 -2.78 1.01 13.74
C LEU A 251 -1.69 1.31 14.78
N SER A 252 -2.01 1.16 16.06
CA SER A 252 -1.07 1.35 17.17
C SER A 252 -0.05 0.21 17.23
N ARG A 253 1.16 0.52 17.69
CA ARG A 253 2.16 -0.50 18.00
C ARG A 253 1.62 -1.45 19.07
N ASP A 254 1.78 -2.74 18.83
CA ASP A 254 1.38 -3.80 19.75
C ASP A 254 2.36 -5.00 19.68
N GLU A 255 2.16 -5.97 20.56
CA GLU A 255 2.88 -7.24 20.55
C GLU A 255 2.49 -8.11 19.33
N PRO A 256 3.38 -9.03 18.89
CA PRO A 256 3.05 -9.96 17.80
C PRO A 256 1.80 -10.78 18.11
N VAL A 257 0.80 -10.71 17.23
CA VAL A 257 -0.50 -11.35 17.44
C VAL A 257 -0.55 -12.82 17.04
N ILE A 258 0.42 -13.27 16.24
CA ILE A 258 0.62 -14.68 15.88
C ILE A 258 1.91 -15.16 16.53
N SER A 259 1.78 -16.13 17.43
CA SER A 259 2.94 -16.77 18.05
C SER A 259 3.56 -17.81 17.12
N VAL A 260 4.87 -18.04 17.25
CA VAL A 260 5.59 -19.07 16.52
C VAL A 260 6.02 -20.19 17.46
N ARG A 261 5.51 -21.39 17.24
CA ARG A 261 5.90 -22.61 17.95
C ARG A 261 6.88 -23.42 17.11
N HIS A 262 7.88 -23.98 17.77
CA HIS A 262 8.92 -24.77 17.12
C HIS A 262 8.84 -26.22 17.56
N VAL A 263 8.56 -27.13 16.62
CA VAL A 263 8.62 -28.57 16.83
C VAL A 263 10.06 -29.03 16.55
N PRO A 264 10.78 -29.57 17.55
CA PRO A 264 12.13 -30.07 17.34
C PRO A 264 12.09 -31.37 16.53
N ARG A 265 13.23 -31.73 15.93
CA ARG A 265 13.43 -33.07 15.41
C ARG A 265 13.25 -34.09 16.52
N ALA A 266 12.56 -35.19 16.24
CA ALA A 266 12.52 -36.31 17.18
C ALA A 266 13.97 -36.72 17.51
N GLN A 267 14.30 -36.79 18.80
CA GLN A 267 15.59 -37.32 19.22
C GLN A 267 15.54 -38.83 19.00
N ASN A 268 16.37 -39.32 18.09
CA ASN A 268 16.72 -40.74 18.03
C ASN A 268 17.69 -41.08 19.15
#